data_AF-A0AAU4RUS4-F1
#
_entry.id   AF-A0AAU4RUS4-F1
#
_cell.length_a   1.000
_cell.length_b   1.000
_cell.length_c   1.000
_cell.angle_alpha   90.00
_cell.angle_beta   90.00
_cell.angle_gamma   90.00
#
_symmetry.space_group_name_H-M   'P 1'
#
loop_
_entity.id
_entity.type
_entity.pdbx_description
1 polymer ?
#
loop_
_entity_poly.entity_id
_entity_poly.type
_entity_poly.pdbx_seq_one_letter_code
_entity_poly.pdbx_strand_id
1 'polypeptide(L)'
;MPVAVHLTFATAAGHCLIDRRLYFTKEWAGDEERRELTGVPDELCFATKPQLAVDMLRSAIGQGGVSASFFLGDEVYGGRELHTACRELGLG
;
A
#
# COMPACT_ATOMS: atom_id res chain seq x y z
N MET A 1 -10.42 -3.67 13.79
CA MET A 1 -10.71 -4.45 12.58
C MET A 1 -9.65 -4.12 11.56
N PRO A 2 -8.98 -5.11 10.96
CA PRO A 2 -8.04 -4.86 9.87
C PRO A 2 -8.77 -4.25 8.68
N VAL A 3 -8.07 -3.41 7.92
CA VAL A 3 -8.59 -2.83 6.67
C VAL A 3 -7.60 -3.09 5.54
N ALA A 4 -8.11 -3.20 4.32
CA ALA A 4 -7.28 -3.35 3.14
C ALA A 4 -6.89 -1.99 2.57
N VAL A 5 -5.61 -1.86 2.18
CA VAL A 5 -5.07 -0.80 1.33
C VAL A 5 -5.00 -1.38 -0.08
N HIS A 6 -5.51 -0.63 -1.05
CA HIS A 6 -5.62 -1.05 -2.45
C HIS A 6 -4.83 -0.11 -3.35
N LEU A 7 -4.18 -0.67 -4.37
CA LEU A 7 -3.60 0.08 -5.47
C LEU A 7 -4.35 -0.26 -6.76
N THR A 8 -4.88 0.77 -7.40
CA THR A 8 -5.65 0.64 -8.64
C THR A 8 -4.88 1.30 -9.77
N PHE A 9 -4.71 0.60 -10.87
CA PHE A 9 -4.21 1.17 -12.12
C PHE A 9 -5.38 1.59 -13.00
N ALA A 10 -5.34 2.81 -13.54
CA ALA A 10 -6.42 3.39 -14.33
C ALA A 10 -5.89 3.91 -15.67
N THR A 11 -6.65 3.66 -16.73
CA THR A 11 -6.41 4.11 -18.10
C THR A 11 -7.72 4.58 -18.72
N ALA A 12 -7.67 5.14 -19.93
CA ALA A 12 -8.88 5.47 -20.69
C ALA A 12 -9.76 4.25 -21.00
N ALA A 13 -9.18 3.04 -21.03
CA ALA A 13 -9.91 1.79 -21.29
C ALA A 13 -10.59 1.21 -20.05
N GLY A 14 -10.26 1.70 -18.85
CA GLY A 14 -10.79 1.18 -17.58
C GLY A 14 -9.77 1.15 -16.47
N HIS A 15 -10.10 0.44 -15.39
CA HIS A 15 -9.26 0.34 -14.20
C HIS A 15 -9.24 -1.09 -13.63
N CYS A 16 -8.14 -1.46 -12.98
CA CYS A 16 -7.99 -2.75 -12.31
C CYS A 16 -7.20 -2.61 -10.99
N LEU A 17 -7.53 -3.48 -10.02
CA LEU A 17 -6.73 -3.66 -8.82
C LEU A 17 -5.44 -4.39 -9.19
N ILE A 18 -4.30 -3.80 -8.88
CA ILE A 18 -2.97 -4.35 -9.20
C ILE A 18 -2.20 -4.78 -7.96
N ASP A 19 -2.57 -4.30 -6.77
CA ASP A 19 -1.99 -4.74 -5.49
C ASP A 19 -3.00 -4.50 -4.35
N ARG A 20 -2.89 -5.30 -3.28
CA ARG A 20 -3.63 -5.15 -2.03
C ARG A 20 -2.75 -5.53 -0.84
N ARG A 21 -2.82 -4.75 0.24
CA ARG A 21 -2.13 -5.05 1.49
C ARG A 21 -3.05 -4.88 2.69
N LEU A 22 -2.83 -5.68 3.73
CA LEU A 22 -3.54 -5.53 4.99
C LEU A 22 -2.86 -4.47 5.85
N TYR A 23 -3.64 -3.51 6.34
CA TYR A 23 -3.20 -2.56 7.36
C TYR A 23 -3.65 -3.04 8.74
N PHE A 24 -2.69 -3.15 9.65
CA PHE A 24 -2.89 -3.46 11.05
C PHE A 24 -2.52 -2.26 11.91
N THR A 25 -3.28 -2.03 12.99
CA THR A 25 -2.84 -1.12 14.05
C THR A 25 -1.72 -1.78 14.86
N LYS A 26 -0.94 -0.98 15.59
CA LYS A 26 0.12 -1.52 16.48
C LYS A 26 -0.43 -2.50 17.50
N GLU A 27 -1.62 -2.23 18.02
CA GLU A 27 -2.33 -3.08 18.98
C GLU A 27 -2.64 -4.46 18.40
N TRP A 28 -2.98 -4.54 17.12
CA TRP A 28 -3.24 -5.83 16.46
C TRP A 28 -1.96 -6.59 16.11
N ALA A 29 -0.89 -5.89 15.75
CA ALA A 29 0.38 -6.53 15.40
C ALA A 29 1.03 -7.24 16.61
N GLY A 30 0.78 -6.76 17.83
CA GLY A 30 1.32 -7.32 19.08
C GLY A 30 0.39 -8.26 19.84
N ASP A 31 -0.79 -8.59 19.31
CA ASP A 31 -1.80 -9.43 19.97
C ASP A 31 -1.81 -10.83 19.35
N GLU A 32 -0.93 -11.71 19.85
CA GLU A 32 -0.71 -13.08 19.33
C GLU A 32 -2.00 -13.93 19.36
N GLU A 33 -2.75 -13.89 20.47
CA GLU A 33 -4.02 -14.64 20.61
C GLU A 33 -5.03 -14.24 19.53
N ARG A 34 -5.15 -12.94 19.27
CA ARG A 34 -6.06 -12.43 18.25
C ARG A 34 -5.58 -12.74 16.82
N ARG A 35 -4.27 -12.81 16.58
CA ARG A 35 -3.69 -13.19 15.27
C ARG A 35 -3.96 -14.66 14.96
N GLU A 36 -3.76 -15.55 15.92
CA GLU A 36 -4.09 -16.97 15.77
C GLU A 36 -5.58 -17.17 15.47
N LEU A 37 -6.46 -16.51 16.22
CA LEU A 37 -7.91 -16.62 16.04
C LEU A 37 -8.41 -16.10 14.68
N THR A 38 -7.68 -15.17 14.06
CA THR A 38 -8.06 -14.55 12.78
C THR A 38 -7.26 -15.04 11.57
N GLY A 39 -6.29 -15.94 11.79
CA GLY A 39 -5.44 -16.49 10.73
C GLY A 39 -4.51 -15.47 10.08
N VAL A 40 -4.08 -14.44 10.83
CA VAL A 40 -3.17 -13.40 10.32
C VAL A 40 -1.73 -13.93 10.35
N PRO A 41 -1.01 -13.99 9.21
CA PRO A 41 0.38 -14.42 9.17
C PRO A 41 1.31 -13.66 10.12
N ASP A 42 2.25 -14.36 10.75
CA ASP A 42 3.19 -13.79 11.73
C ASP A 42 4.16 -12.76 11.12
N GLU A 43 4.44 -12.91 9.84
CA GLU A 43 5.32 -12.04 9.05
C GLU A 43 4.76 -10.62 8.85
N LEU A 44 3.45 -10.42 9.06
CA LEU A 44 2.81 -9.12 8.93
C LEU A 44 3.10 -8.23 10.14
N CYS A 45 4.10 -7.37 9.98
CA CYS A 45 4.43 -6.32 10.94
C CYS A 45 3.55 -5.06 10.75
N PHE A 46 3.49 -4.22 11.79
CA PHE A 46 2.87 -2.90 11.68
C PHE A 46 3.56 -2.06 10.60
N ALA A 47 2.78 -1.54 9.67
CA ALA A 47 3.18 -0.53 8.70
C ALA A 47 2.06 0.51 8.57
N THR A 48 2.41 1.78 8.40
CA THR A 48 1.43 2.83 8.13
C THR A 48 0.86 2.68 6.72
N LYS A 49 -0.34 3.20 6.46
CA LYS A 49 -0.93 3.16 5.11
C LYS A 49 -0.01 3.81 4.04
N PRO A 50 0.65 4.96 4.30
CA PRO A 50 1.60 5.52 3.33
C PRO A 50 2.81 4.62 3.08
N GLN A 51 3.36 3.97 4.11
CA GLN A 51 4.46 3.01 3.93
C GLN A 51 4.03 1.82 3.07
N LEU A 52 2.83 1.28 3.32
CA LEU A 52 2.26 0.23 2.47
C LEU A 52 2.12 0.73 1.02
N ALA A 53 1.64 1.96 0.79
CA ALA A 53 1.52 2.52 -0.55
C ALA A 53 2.89 2.71 -1.24
N VAL A 54 3.92 3.17 -0.54
CA VAL A 54 5.30 3.28 -1.08
C VAL A 54 5.78 1.92 -1.58
N ASP A 55 5.63 0.88 -0.78
CA ASP A 55 6.06 -0.45 -1.15
C ASP A 55 5.26 -1.03 -2.32
N MET A 56 3.95 -0.78 -2.37
CA MET A 56 3.09 -1.19 -3.48
C MET A 56 3.52 -0.49 -4.79
N LEU A 57 3.81 0.82 -4.74
CA LEU A 57 4.29 1.58 -5.90
C LEU A 57 5.66 1.10 -6.37
N ARG A 58 6.60 0.87 -5.44
CA ARG A 58 7.93 0.32 -5.76
C ARG A 58 7.82 -1.06 -6.40
N SER A 59 6.92 -1.90 -5.93
CA SER A 59 6.64 -3.20 -6.53
C SER A 59 6.08 -3.04 -7.95
N ALA A 60 4.99 -2.28 -8.11
CA ALA A 60 4.29 -2.14 -9.38
C ALA A 60 5.14 -1.51 -10.49
N ILE A 61 5.87 -0.44 -10.17
CA ILE A 61 6.65 0.33 -11.14
C ILE A 61 8.08 -0.19 -11.24
N GLY A 62 8.74 -0.41 -10.09
CA GLY A 62 10.15 -0.78 -10.04
C GLY A 62 10.44 -2.17 -10.60
N GLN A 63 9.48 -3.11 -10.52
CA GLN A 63 9.62 -4.44 -11.12
C GLN A 63 9.19 -4.48 -12.59
N GLY A 64 8.87 -3.33 -13.20
CA GLY A 64 8.48 -3.22 -14.60
C GLY A 64 7.05 -3.69 -14.91
N GLY A 65 6.19 -3.81 -13.89
CA GLY A 65 4.83 -4.30 -14.06
C GLY A 65 3.87 -3.27 -14.67
N VAL A 66 4.07 -1.98 -14.38
CA VAL A 66 3.17 -0.89 -14.78
C VAL A 66 3.95 0.41 -15.00
N SER A 67 3.53 1.19 -15.99
CA SER A 67 4.00 2.58 -16.21
C SER A 67 2.84 3.55 -16.02
N ALA A 68 3.04 4.59 -15.21
CA ALA A 68 2.06 5.64 -14.94
C ALA A 68 2.74 7.01 -14.84
N SER A 69 2.00 8.09 -15.06
CA SER A 69 2.55 9.47 -15.02
C SER A 69 2.27 10.21 -13.72
N PHE A 70 1.29 9.76 -12.94
CA PHE A 70 0.89 10.41 -11.68
C PHE A 70 0.31 9.39 -10.72
N PHE A 71 0.31 9.74 -9.44
CA PHE A 71 -0.35 9.00 -8.37
C PHE A 71 -1.45 9.86 -7.74
N LEU A 72 -2.59 9.24 -7.44
CA LEU A 72 -3.69 9.89 -6.72
C LEU A 72 -3.96 9.10 -5.43
N GLY A 73 -4.19 9.82 -4.35
CA GLY A 73 -4.55 9.26 -3.05
C GLY A 73 -5.36 10.26 -2.24
N ASP A 74 -6.01 9.75 -1.19
CA ASP A 74 -6.66 10.60 -0.18
C ASP A 74 -5.64 11.38 0.68
N GLU A 75 -6.14 12.21 1.60
CA GLU A 75 -5.35 13.04 2.51
C GLU A 75 -4.28 12.26 3.29
N VAL A 76 -4.57 11.01 3.71
CA VAL A 76 -3.64 10.18 4.47
C VAL A 76 -2.38 9.87 3.64
N TYR A 77 -2.48 9.90 2.31
CA TYR A 77 -1.37 9.70 1.37
C TYR A 77 -0.64 11.01 0.98
N GLY A 78 -0.99 12.16 1.57
CA GLY A 78 -0.32 13.45 1.32
C GLY A 78 1.03 13.65 2.04
N GLY A 79 1.56 12.62 2.70
CA GLY A 79 2.77 12.70 3.51
C GLY A 79 4.07 12.84 2.70
N ARG A 80 5.10 13.45 3.33
CA ARG A 80 6.42 13.69 2.71
C ARG A 80 7.09 12.41 2.19
N GLU A 81 7.00 11.31 2.92
CA GLU A 81 7.63 10.04 2.54
C GLU A 81 7.07 9.51 1.22
N LEU A 82 5.74 9.42 1.09
CA LEU A 82 5.09 8.97 -0.14
C LEU A 82 5.34 9.94 -1.29
N HIS A 83 5.30 11.24 -1.03
CA HIS A 83 5.63 12.25 -2.04
C HIS A 83 7.06 12.09 -2.58
N THR A 84 8.05 11.84 -1.71
CA THR A 84 9.43 11.56 -2.15
C THR A 84 9.50 10.29 -2.99
N ALA A 85 8.83 9.21 -2.58
CA ALA A 85 8.80 7.96 -3.33
C ALA A 85 8.15 8.13 -4.72
N CYS A 86 7.04 8.88 -4.82
CA CYS A 86 6.42 9.20 -6.10
C CYS A 86 7.41 9.91 -7.05
N ARG A 87 8.14 10.90 -6.53
CA ARG A 87 9.16 11.63 -7.29
C ARG A 87 10.30 10.72 -7.77
N GLU A 88 10.77 9.82 -6.92
CA GLU A 88 11.80 8.82 -7.28
C GLU A 88 11.32 7.86 -8.37
N LEU A 89 10.02 7.53 -8.37
CA LEU A 89 9.38 6.63 -9.33
C LEU A 89 8.90 7.33 -10.61
N GLY A 90 9.13 8.64 -10.75
CA GLY A 90 8.71 9.41 -11.92
C GLY A 90 7.20 9.64 -12.00
N LEU A 91 6.50 9.51 -10.88
CA LEU A 91 5.09 9.87 -10.72
C LEU A 91 5.04 11.33 -10.27
N GLY A 92 4.52 12.22 -11.14
CA GLY A 92 4.13 13.62 -10.87
C GLY A 92 4.91 14.39 -9.79
#